data_AF-U1EYD7-F1
#
_entry.id   AF-U1EYD7-F1
#
_cell.length_a   1.000
_cell.length_b   1.000
_cell.length_c   1.000
_cell.angle_alpha   90.00
_cell.angle_beta   90.00
_cell.angle_gamma   90.00
#
_symmetry.space_group_name_H-M   'P 1'
#
loop_
_entity.id
_entity.type
_entity.pdbx_description
1 polymer ?
#
loop_
_entity_poly.entity_id
_entity_poly.type
_entity_poly.pdbx_seq_one_letter_code
_entity_poly.pdbx_strand_id
1 'polypeptide(L)'
;AKKTDGVDLYPQYRRVLKVRWDLPDGEWFIQDLTDDSPTFQTVMIAPTRVHGGIVMTIIDSTLPGEDMASRDAVLLSQVAVLTAK
;
A
#
# COMPACT_ATOMS: atom_id res chain seq x y z
N ALA A 1 5.04 -6.42 10.22
CA ALA A 1 6.04 -5.36 10.01
C ALA A 1 7.44 -5.96 9.88
N LYS A 2 8.33 -5.33 9.10
CA LYS A 2 9.74 -5.72 9.00
C LYS A 2 10.43 -5.39 10.32
N LYS A 3 11.05 -6.39 10.95
CA LYS A 3 11.87 -6.21 12.16
C LYS A 3 13.33 -6.47 11.83
N THR A 4 14.23 -5.67 12.41
CA THR A 4 15.69 -5.91 12.37
C THR A 4 16.20 -5.79 13.79
N ASP A 5 16.92 -6.81 14.26
CA ASP A 5 17.43 -6.90 15.63
C ASP A 5 16.37 -6.63 16.72
N GLY A 6 15.13 -7.06 16.46
CA GLY A 6 13.99 -6.88 17.36
C GLY A 6 13.30 -5.51 17.30
N VAL A 7 13.86 -4.54 16.59
CA VAL A 7 13.27 -3.20 16.44
C VAL A 7 12.22 -3.21 15.33
N ASP A 8 11.04 -2.67 15.63
CA ASP A 8 10.04 -2.40 14.60
C ASP A 8 10.48 -1.22 13.74
N LEU A 9 10.69 -1.49 12.46
CA LEU A 9 11.12 -0.47 11.52
C LEU A 9 9.95 0.28 10.91
N TYR A 10 8.71 -0.20 11.05
CA TYR A 10 7.54 0.42 10.45
C TYR A 10 7.44 1.93 10.74
N PRO A 11 7.65 2.41 11.98
CA PRO A 11 7.56 3.84 12.27
C PRO A 11 8.66 4.71 11.64
N GLN A 12 9.75 4.08 11.16
CA GLN A 12 10.95 4.75 10.68
C GLN A 12 10.92 4.97 9.16
N TYR A 13 10.09 4.23 8.42
CA TYR A 13 9.90 4.37 6.98
C TYR A 13 8.66 5.21 6.67
N ARG A 14 8.48 5.58 5.40
CA ARG A 14 7.24 6.20 4.93
C ARG A 14 6.10 5.19 5.00
N ARG A 15 4.94 5.64 5.48
CA ARG A 15 3.69 4.86 5.39
C ARG A 15 2.88 5.34 4.21
N VAL A 16 2.29 4.39 3.47
CA VAL A 16 1.43 4.69 2.34
C VAL A 16 0.09 5.18 2.87
N LEU A 17 -0.33 6.35 2.41
CA LEU A 17 -1.61 6.96 2.79
C LEU A 17 -2.64 6.82 1.66
N LYS A 18 -2.17 6.75 0.41
CA LYS A 18 -3.05 6.66 -0.74
C LYS A 18 -2.40 5.93 -1.90
N VAL A 19 -3.17 5.03 -2.51
CA VAL A 19 -2.80 4.34 -3.75
C VAL A 19 -3.86 4.54 -4.82
N ARG A 20 -3.39 4.62 -6.06
CA ARG A 20 -4.21 4.48 -7.26
C ARG A 20 -4.04 3.08 -7.81
N TRP A 21 -5.15 2.45 -8.14
CA TRP A 21 -5.21 1.18 -8.83
C TRP A 21 -5.69 1.41 -10.25
N ASP A 22 -4.89 1.00 -11.23
CA ASP A 22 -5.25 1.01 -12.65
C ASP A 22 -5.51 -0.43 -13.11
N LEU A 23 -6.72 -0.65 -13.64
CA LEU A 23 -7.19 -1.92 -14.19
C LEU A 23 -6.88 -2.00 -15.69
N PRO A 24 -6.75 -3.22 -16.25
CA PRO A 24 -6.35 -3.39 -17.65
C PRO A 24 -7.39 -2.92 -18.67
N ASP A 25 -8.64 -2.70 -18.27
CA ASP A 25 -9.72 -2.15 -19.09
C ASP A 25 -9.72 -0.60 -19.13
N GLY A 26 -8.81 0.05 -18.40
CA GLY A 26 -8.69 1.49 -18.29
C GLY A 26 -9.48 2.11 -17.13
N GLU A 27 -10.25 1.30 -16.39
CA GLU A 27 -10.85 1.76 -15.14
C GLU A 27 -9.78 1.96 -14.07
N TRP A 28 -10.06 2.86 -13.13
CA TRP A 28 -9.17 3.13 -12.00
C TRP A 28 -9.96 3.53 -10.76
N PHE A 29 -9.38 3.29 -9.61
CA PHE A 29 -9.93 3.75 -8.33
C PHE A 29 -8.82 4.14 -7.35
N ILE A 30 -9.19 4.97 -6.38
CA ILE A 30 -8.32 5.36 -5.28
C ILE A 30 -8.70 4.56 -4.04
N GLN A 31 -7.68 4.12 -3.33
CA GLN A 31 -7.82 3.59 -1.98
C GLN A 31 -7.06 4.48 -1.01
N ASP A 32 -7.79 5.06 -0.07
CA ASP A 32 -7.23 5.68 1.13
C ASP A 32 -6.81 4.60 2.13
N LEU A 33 -5.67 4.81 2.77
CA LEU A 33 -5.10 3.93 3.78
C LEU A 33 -4.88 4.70 5.08
N THR A 34 -5.23 4.06 6.17
CA THR A 34 -4.99 4.56 7.52
C THR A 34 -3.61 4.09 7.98
N ASP A 35 -2.75 5.02 8.40
CA ASP A 35 -1.51 4.70 9.12
C ASP A 35 -1.84 3.94 10.42
N ASP A 36 -0.90 3.15 10.93
CA ASP A 36 -1.02 2.38 12.18
C ASP A 36 -2.14 1.32 12.17
N SER A 37 -2.60 0.90 10.99
CA SER A 37 -3.46 -0.27 10.85
C SER A 37 -2.60 -1.55 10.76
N PRO A 38 -2.66 -2.46 11.75
CA PRO A 38 -1.89 -3.70 11.71
C PRO A 38 -2.56 -4.79 10.84
N THR A 39 -3.75 -4.52 10.31
CA THR A 39 -4.54 -5.47 9.51
C THR A 39 -4.57 -5.08 8.04
N PHE A 40 -4.98 -6.03 7.20
CA PHE A 40 -5.27 -5.72 5.80
C PHE A 40 -6.33 -4.64 5.69
N GLN A 41 -6.02 -3.63 4.87
CA GLN A 41 -6.96 -2.61 4.47
C GLN A 41 -7.44 -2.97 3.07
N THR A 42 -8.71 -3.34 2.97
CA THR A 42 -9.32 -3.89 1.76
C THR A 42 -10.36 -2.92 1.24
N VAL A 43 -10.38 -2.72 -0.08
CA VAL A 43 -11.45 -2.01 -0.78
C VAL A 43 -12.17 -2.99 -1.70
N MET A 44 -13.50 -2.97 -1.67
CA MET A 44 -14.33 -3.71 -2.60
C MET A 44 -14.61 -2.83 -3.81
N ILE A 45 -14.40 -3.38 -4.99
CA ILE A 45 -14.73 -2.71 -6.26
C ILE A 45 -15.90 -3.42 -6.94
N ALA A 46 -16.48 -2.75 -7.94
CA ALA A 46 -17.48 -3.38 -8.78
C ALA A 46 -16.92 -4.68 -9.40
N PRO A 47 -17.73 -5.74 -9.52
CA PRO A 47 -17.27 -6.97 -10.16
C PRO A 47 -16.80 -6.70 -11.59
N THR A 48 -15.51 -6.87 -11.82
CA THR A 48 -14.88 -6.66 -13.13
C THR A 48 -14.09 -7.90 -13.53
N ARG A 49 -14.12 -8.23 -14.83
CA ARG A 49 -13.26 -9.27 -15.41
C ARG A 49 -11.90 -8.65 -15.72
N VAL A 50 -10.89 -9.05 -14.96
CA VAL A 50 -9.52 -8.58 -15.17
C VAL A 50 -8.80 -9.49 -16.16
N HIS A 51 -8.47 -8.95 -17.34
CA HIS A 51 -7.61 -9.61 -18.34
C HIS A 51 -6.33 -8.80 -18.54
N GLY A 52 -5.30 -9.11 -17.77
CA GLY A 52 -4.00 -8.41 -17.85
C GLY A 52 -3.45 -8.05 -16.47
N GLY A 53 -2.43 -7.20 -16.47
CA GLY A 53 -1.82 -6.69 -15.24
C GLY A 53 -2.69 -5.63 -14.56
N ILE A 54 -2.63 -5.59 -13.24
CA ILE A 54 -3.14 -4.49 -12.41
C ILE A 54 -1.92 -3.68 -11.97
N VAL A 55 -1.99 -2.36 -12.09
CA VAL A 55 -0.92 -1.45 -11.65
C VAL A 55 -1.35 -0.75 -10.37
N MET A 56 -0.49 -0.80 -9.35
CA MET A 56 -0.65 -0.03 -8.11
C MET A 56 0.37 1.10 -8.10
N THR A 57 -0.10 2.34 -7.99
CA THR A 57 0.74 3.53 -7.86
C THR A 57 0.54 4.13 -6.46
N ILE A 58 1.62 4.28 -5.69
CA ILE A 58 1.59 5.05 -4.45
C ILE A 58 1.54 6.53 -4.82
N ILE A 59 0.47 7.21 -4.45
CA ILE A 59 0.27 8.63 -4.79
C ILE A 59 0.32 9.56 -3.57
N ASP A 60 0.27 9.00 -2.35
CA ASP A 60 0.54 9.76 -1.13
C ASP A 60 1.17 8.88 -0.04
N SER A 61 2.05 9.50 0.75
CA SER A 61 2.75 8.85 1.86
C SER A 61 3.19 9.86 2.90
N THR A 62 3.42 9.41 4.13
CA THR A 62 4.03 10.25 5.17
C THR A 62 5.45 10.68 4.78
N LEU A 63 5.99 11.67 5.48
CA LEU A 63 7.44 11.84 5.57
C LEU A 63 8.05 10.61 6.28
N PRO A 64 9.33 10.29 6.03
CA PRO A 64 10.04 9.33 6.87
C PRO A 64 10.08 9.85 8.32
N GLY A 65 10.26 8.94 9.29
CA GLY A 65 10.36 9.33 10.70
C GLY A 65 11.55 10.26 10.96
N GLU A 66 11.47 11.08 12.01
CA GLU A 66 12.55 12.00 12.43
C GLU A 66 13.87 11.21 12.63
N ASP A 67 14.98 11.81 12.19
CA ASP A 67 16.38 11.34 12.28
C ASP A 67 16.97 10.35 11.25
N MET A 68 16.27 9.93 10.19
CA MET A 68 16.90 9.02 9.21
C MET A 68 16.62 9.33 7.73
N ALA A 69 17.36 10.29 7.17
CA ALA A 69 17.39 10.58 5.73
C ALA A 69 17.70 9.35 4.85
N SER A 70 18.37 8.32 5.39
CA SER A 70 18.68 7.08 4.68
C SER A 70 17.49 6.10 4.57
N ARG A 71 16.33 6.41 5.18
CA ARG A 71 15.13 5.56 5.18
C ARG A 71 13.96 6.22 4.45
N ASP A 72 14.30 7.01 3.44
CA ASP A 72 13.37 7.59 2.49
C ASP A 72 12.87 6.53 1.47
N ALA A 73 12.09 5.57 1.98
CA ALA A 73 11.46 4.53 1.18
C ALA A 73 10.14 4.10 1.83
N VAL A 74 9.28 3.48 1.04
CA VAL A 74 8.08 2.79 1.52
C VAL A 74 8.40 1.30 1.73
N LEU A 75 7.91 0.73 2.83
CA LEU A 75 7.90 -0.72 3.04
C LEU A 75 6.49 -1.27 2.80
N LEU A 76 6.37 -2.15 1.81
CA LEU A 76 5.16 -2.94 1.58
C LEU A 76 5.44 -4.38 2.01
N SER A 77 4.64 -4.91 2.95
CA SER A 77 4.78 -6.30 3.38
C SER A 77 3.99 -7.26 2.51
N GLN A 78 2.80 -6.86 2.06
CA GLN A 78 1.94 -7.70 1.26
C GLN A 78 0.95 -6.88 0.46
N VAL A 79 0.67 -7.34 -0.75
CA VAL A 79 -0.40 -6.86 -1.62
C VAL A 79 -1.16 -8.09 -2.11
N ALA A 80 -2.48 -8.04 -2.09
CA ALA A 80 -3.32 -9.16 -2.53
C ALA A 80 -4.49 -8.65 -3.37
N VAL A 81 -4.76 -9.35 -4.46
CA VAL A 81 -5.98 -9.19 -5.26
C VAL A 81 -6.84 -10.40 -4.97
N LEU A 82 -8.04 -10.16 -4.46
CA LEU A 82 -8.95 -11.21 -4.02
C LEU A 82 -10.15 -11.30 -4.97
N THR A 83 -10.53 -12.52 -5.32
CA THR A 83 -11.79 -12.76 -6.03
C THR A 83 -12.92 -12.87 -5.00
N ALA A 84 -14.01 -12.12 -5.19
CA ALA A 84 -15.23 -12.36 -4.43
C ALA A 84 -15.70 -13.81 -4.67
N LYS A 85 -16.14 -14.48 -3.61
CA LYS A 85 -16.76 -15.81 -3.67
C LYS A 85 -18.26 -15.68 -3.92
#